data_AF-A0A2E7Z479-F1
#
_entry.id   AF-A0A2E7Z479-F1
#
_cell.length_a   1.000
_cell.length_b   1.000
_cell.length_c   1.000
_cell.angle_alpha   90.00
_cell.angle_beta   90.00
_cell.angle_gamma   90.00
#
_symmetry.space_group_name_H-M   'P 1'
#
loop_
_entity.id
_entity.type
_entity.pdbx_description
1 polymer ?
#
loop_
_entity_poly.entity_id
_entity_poly.type
_entity_poly.pdbx_seq_one_letter_code
_entity_poly.pdbx_strand_id
1 'polypeptide(L)'
;MSILDKIAPRKGYKQRRLGTPLVSNVAKTLFYVGVPSFFLSVALVIFFDKGVELPNIPATRTDSEVLAMVHEYLKETDARTIDDYNILTNCWTEFGDAEFTVEYFSTTGIWRVNAYYRQVRYYWRVDDSTMTLTRDLWFKPKSRTIKC
;
A
#
# COMPACT_ATOMS: atom_id res chain seq x y z
N MET A 1 -45.35 -17.41 19.40
CA MET A 1 -43.88 -17.22 19.35
C MET A 1 -43.60 -15.93 18.58
N SER A 2 -42.93 -14.96 19.19
CA SER A 2 -42.62 -13.68 18.54
C SER A 2 -41.55 -13.89 17.46
N ILE A 3 -41.71 -13.26 16.29
CA ILE A 3 -40.72 -13.27 15.18
C ILE A 3 -39.33 -12.84 15.68
N LEU A 4 -39.30 -12.02 16.74
CA LEU A 4 -38.08 -11.52 17.39
C LEU A 4 -37.18 -12.63 17.97
N ASP A 5 -37.69 -13.82 18.25
CA ASP A 5 -36.93 -14.95 18.79
C ASP A 5 -36.24 -15.83 17.72
N LYS A 6 -36.53 -15.59 16.45
CA LYS A 6 -36.04 -16.46 15.36
C LYS A 6 -34.61 -16.13 14.93
N ILE A 7 -34.18 -14.88 15.12
CA ILE A 7 -32.90 -14.32 14.62
C ILE A 7 -31.98 -13.87 15.77
N ALA A 8 -32.53 -13.53 16.93
CA ALA A 8 -31.76 -13.12 18.09
C ALA A 8 -30.95 -14.28 18.71
N PRO A 9 -29.83 -13.98 19.41
CA PRO A 9 -29.02 -14.99 20.08
C PRO A 9 -29.87 -15.86 21.03
N ARG A 10 -29.87 -17.17 20.78
CA ARG A 10 -30.61 -18.14 21.57
C ARG A 10 -29.99 -18.29 22.95
N LYS A 11 -30.84 -18.43 23.98
CA LYS A 11 -30.39 -18.77 25.34
C LYS A 11 -29.59 -20.08 25.31
N GLY A 12 -28.32 -20.03 25.67
CA GLY A 12 -27.48 -21.22 25.82
C GLY A 12 -27.84 -22.04 27.06
N TYR A 13 -27.56 -23.34 27.04
CA TYR A 13 -27.89 -24.28 28.14
C TYR A 13 -27.33 -23.84 29.52
N LYS A 14 -26.20 -23.13 29.55
CA LYS A 14 -25.57 -22.59 30.78
C LYS A 14 -26.20 -21.29 31.32
N GLN A 15 -27.00 -20.55 30.54
CA GLN A 15 -27.66 -19.32 30.99
C GLN A 15 -28.97 -19.57 31.76
N ARG A 16 -29.43 -20.83 31.88
CA ARG A 16 -30.60 -21.20 32.70
C ARG A 16 -30.43 -20.90 34.19
N ARG A 17 -29.20 -20.75 34.70
CA ARG A 17 -28.93 -20.51 36.14
C ARG A 17 -28.87 -19.04 36.54
N LEU A 18 -28.58 -18.09 35.63
CA LEU A 18 -28.67 -16.64 35.88
C LEU A 18 -29.95 -16.10 35.20
N GLY A 19 -31.10 -16.47 35.76
CA GLY A 19 -32.40 -16.06 35.27
C GLY A 19 -32.73 -14.63 35.69
N THR A 20 -32.41 -13.64 34.86
CA THR A 20 -33.18 -12.39 34.83
C THR A 20 -33.68 -12.12 33.41
N PRO A 21 -35.00 -11.97 33.20
CA PRO A 21 -35.58 -11.68 31.88
C PRO A 21 -35.09 -10.34 31.31
N LEU A 22 -34.66 -9.43 32.19
CA LEU A 22 -34.05 -8.14 31.86
C LEU A 22 -32.81 -8.28 30.96
N VAL A 23 -31.84 -9.13 31.31
CA VAL A 23 -30.58 -9.28 30.55
C VAL A 23 -30.84 -9.82 29.14
N SER A 24 -31.77 -10.78 29.02
CA SER A 24 -32.16 -11.34 27.72
C SER A 24 -32.92 -10.36 26.85
N ASN A 25 -33.73 -9.48 27.43
CA ASN A 25 -34.45 -8.46 26.68
C ASN A 25 -33.51 -7.34 26.25
N VAL A 26 -32.62 -6.87 27.14
CA VAL A 26 -31.60 -5.86 26.84
C VAL A 26 -30.68 -6.32 25.70
N ALA A 27 -30.22 -7.58 25.71
CA ALA A 27 -29.38 -8.13 24.64
C ALA A 27 -30.09 -8.13 23.28
N LYS A 28 -31.40 -8.42 23.26
CA LYS A 28 -32.20 -8.35 22.02
C LYS A 28 -32.35 -6.92 21.54
N THR A 29 -32.67 -5.98 22.44
CA THR A 29 -32.80 -4.57 22.09
C THR A 29 -31.49 -4.01 21.54
N LEU A 30 -30.36 -4.32 22.17
CA LEU A 30 -29.03 -3.91 21.69
C LEU A 30 -28.71 -4.51 20.31
N PHE A 31 -29.10 -5.76 20.05
CA PHE A 31 -28.90 -6.37 18.73
C PHE A 31 -29.76 -5.68 17.65
N TYR A 32 -31.04 -5.45 17.92
CA TYR A 32 -31.96 -4.82 16.97
C TYR A 32 -31.70 -3.33 16.75
N VAL A 33 -31.05 -2.62 17.68
CA VAL A 33 -30.64 -1.23 17.49
C VAL A 33 -29.24 -1.14 16.89
N GLY A 34 -28.32 -2.00 17.34
CA GLY A 34 -26.92 -1.99 16.92
C GLY A 34 -26.69 -2.43 15.48
N VAL A 35 -27.43 -3.45 15.01
CA VAL A 35 -27.26 -3.93 13.63
C VAL A 35 -27.71 -2.86 12.62
N PRO A 36 -28.90 -2.26 12.72
CA PRO A 36 -29.30 -1.19 11.80
C PRO A 36 -28.43 0.06 11.92
N SER A 37 -27.98 0.43 13.13
CA SER A 37 -27.12 1.60 13.29
C SER A 37 -25.74 1.40 12.65
N PHE A 38 -25.20 0.17 12.71
CA PHE A 38 -23.97 -0.19 12.00
C PHE A 38 -24.15 -0.12 10.47
N PHE A 39 -25.24 -0.68 9.93
CA PHE A 39 -25.49 -0.57 8.49
C PHE A 39 -25.76 0.87 8.05
N LEU A 40 -26.43 1.68 8.88
CA LEU A 40 -26.64 3.09 8.62
C LEU A 40 -25.32 3.86 8.62
N SER A 41 -24.41 3.60 9.56
CA SER A 41 -23.10 4.29 9.59
C SER A 41 -22.24 3.92 8.38
N VAL A 42 -22.22 2.64 7.99
CA VAL A 42 -21.55 2.20 6.76
C VAL A 42 -22.15 2.87 5.52
N ALA A 43 -23.48 2.93 5.43
CA ALA A 43 -24.15 3.61 4.32
C ALA A 43 -23.82 5.11 4.28
N LEU A 44 -23.81 5.78 5.44
CA LEU A 44 -23.45 7.20 5.52
C LEU A 44 -22.01 7.45 5.02
N VAL A 45 -21.05 6.60 5.38
CA VAL A 45 -19.67 6.73 4.86
C VAL A 45 -19.66 6.55 3.34
N ILE A 46 -20.32 5.52 2.80
CA ILE A 46 -20.32 5.26 1.34
C ILE A 46 -21.01 6.39 0.56
N PHE A 47 -22.11 6.95 1.08
CA PHE A 47 -22.89 7.96 0.36
C PHE A 47 -22.35 9.39 0.52
N PHE A 48 -21.71 9.71 1.65
CA PHE A 48 -21.28 11.08 1.96
C PHE A 48 -19.76 11.30 1.86
N ASP A 49 -18.95 10.24 1.79
CA ASP A 49 -17.52 10.38 1.51
C ASP A 49 -17.33 10.63 0.00
N LYS A 50 -17.48 11.90 -0.39
CA LYS A 50 -17.05 12.37 -1.71
C LYS A 50 -15.53 12.33 -1.69
N GLY A 51 -14.96 11.27 -2.27
CA GLY A 51 -13.53 11.04 -2.29
C GLY A 51 -12.75 12.31 -2.66
N VAL A 52 -11.60 12.51 -2.01
CA VAL A 52 -10.73 13.66 -2.25
C VAL A 52 -10.26 13.62 -3.71
N GLU A 53 -10.65 14.62 -4.51
CA GLU A 53 -10.10 14.81 -5.85
C GLU A 53 -8.62 15.20 -5.72
N LEU A 54 -7.74 14.31 -6.15
CA LEU A 54 -6.30 14.58 -6.15
C LEU A 54 -5.97 15.52 -7.32
N PRO A 55 -5.11 16.54 -7.10
CA PRO A 55 -4.68 17.42 -8.18
C PRO A 55 -3.96 16.60 -9.26
N ASN A 56 -4.32 16.83 -10.52
CA ASN A 56 -3.67 16.20 -11.66
C ASN A 56 -2.52 17.10 -12.14
N ILE A 57 -1.29 16.77 -11.77
CA ILE A 57 -0.07 17.50 -12.15
C ILE A 57 0.43 16.90 -13.47
N PRO A 58 0.40 17.62 -14.60
CA PRO A 58 0.90 17.09 -15.87
C PRO A 58 2.42 16.91 -15.81
N ALA A 59 2.93 15.90 -16.50
CA ALA A 59 4.36 15.66 -16.57
C ALA A 59 5.05 16.75 -17.40
N THR A 60 6.13 17.33 -16.89
CA THR A 60 6.93 18.32 -17.63
C THR A 60 8.06 17.67 -18.41
N ARG A 61 8.46 16.44 -18.03
CA ARG A 61 9.56 15.69 -18.63
C ARG A 61 9.08 14.52 -19.49
N THR A 62 10.03 13.93 -20.20
CA THR A 62 9.81 12.73 -21.02
C THR A 62 10.42 11.50 -20.37
N ASP A 63 9.87 10.34 -20.69
CA ASP A 63 10.36 9.05 -20.18
C ASP A 63 11.86 8.85 -20.45
N SER A 64 12.34 9.28 -21.62
CA SER A 64 13.75 9.16 -22.01
C SER A 64 14.68 10.04 -21.17
N GLU A 65 14.25 11.25 -20.78
CA GLU A 65 15.06 12.15 -19.95
C GLU A 65 15.23 11.57 -18.54
N VAL A 66 14.14 11.07 -17.97
CA VAL A 66 14.13 10.46 -16.64
C VAL A 66 14.99 9.19 -16.63
N LEU A 67 14.86 8.36 -17.67
CA LEU A 67 15.63 7.13 -17.80
C LEU A 67 17.13 7.41 -18.00
N ALA A 68 17.49 8.44 -18.76
CA ALA A 68 18.89 8.87 -18.90
C ALA A 68 19.51 9.28 -17.57
N MET A 69 18.77 10.02 -16.72
CA MET A 69 19.23 10.39 -15.38
C MET A 69 19.45 9.17 -14.48
N VAL A 70 18.52 8.20 -14.50
CA VAL A 70 18.69 6.96 -13.72
C VAL A 70 19.91 6.19 -14.21
N HIS A 71 20.14 6.12 -15.52
CA HIS A 71 21.34 5.48 -16.07
C HIS A 71 22.63 6.18 -15.64
N GLU A 72 22.67 7.50 -15.65
CA GLU A 72 23.82 8.28 -15.18
C GLU A 72 24.09 8.04 -13.70
N TYR A 73 23.05 8.10 -12.87
CA TYR A 73 23.14 7.77 -11.44
C TYR A 73 23.70 6.36 -11.20
N LEU A 74 23.23 5.35 -11.94
CA LEU A 74 23.71 3.98 -11.79
C LEU A 74 25.16 3.81 -12.24
N LYS A 75 25.63 4.58 -13.22
CA LYS A 75 27.03 4.57 -13.68
C LYS A 75 27.97 5.19 -12.65
N GLU A 76 27.51 6.20 -11.93
CA GLU A 76 28.30 6.88 -10.90
C GLU A 76 28.23 6.21 -9.52
N THR A 77 27.26 5.33 -9.30
CA THR A 77 27.03 4.69 -8.00
C THR A 77 27.68 3.32 -7.93
N ASP A 78 28.58 3.16 -6.95
CA ASP A 78 29.08 1.84 -6.55
C ASP A 78 28.33 1.34 -5.31
N ALA A 79 28.00 0.05 -5.30
CA ALA A 79 27.33 -0.60 -4.20
C ALA A 79 28.02 -1.92 -3.85
N ARG A 80 27.83 -2.37 -2.60
CA ARG A 80 28.36 -3.66 -2.16
C ARG A 80 27.60 -4.80 -2.80
N THR A 81 28.31 -5.81 -3.29
CA THR A 81 27.68 -6.97 -3.93
C THR A 81 26.80 -7.74 -2.94
N ILE A 82 25.81 -8.47 -3.46
CA ILE A 82 24.93 -9.33 -2.65
C ILE A 82 25.70 -10.54 -2.09
N ASP A 83 26.66 -11.04 -2.87
CA ASP A 83 27.39 -12.28 -2.59
C ASP A 83 28.57 -12.03 -1.63
N ASP A 84 29.29 -10.91 -1.78
CA ASP A 84 30.40 -10.49 -0.90
C ASP A 84 30.35 -8.98 -0.58
N TYR A 85 30.10 -8.66 0.69
CA TYR A 85 29.94 -7.28 1.17
C TYR A 85 31.27 -6.51 1.31
N ASN A 86 32.41 -7.16 1.06
CA ASN A 86 33.73 -6.51 0.97
C ASN A 86 34.05 -6.01 -0.43
N ILE A 87 33.29 -6.46 -1.44
CA ILE A 87 33.49 -6.09 -2.84
C ILE A 87 32.49 -5.01 -3.22
N LEU A 88 33.00 -3.92 -3.78
CA LEU A 88 32.20 -2.90 -4.46
C LEU A 88 32.04 -3.31 -5.93
N THR A 89 30.81 -3.22 -6.41
CA THR A 89 30.45 -3.39 -7.82
C THR A 89 29.73 -2.13 -8.28
N ASN A 90 29.87 -1.81 -9.55
CA ASN A 90 29.21 -0.66 -10.12
C ASN A 90 27.74 -0.99 -10.39
N CYS A 91 26.82 -0.12 -9.97
CA CYS A 91 25.39 -0.37 -10.13
C CYS A 91 25.01 -0.55 -11.60
N TRP A 92 25.62 0.20 -12.52
CA TRP A 92 25.38 0.01 -13.96
C TRP A 92 25.82 -1.36 -14.45
N THR A 93 26.90 -1.95 -13.92
CA THR A 93 27.31 -3.30 -14.35
C THR A 93 26.32 -4.39 -13.95
N GLU A 94 25.58 -4.18 -12.86
CA GLU A 94 24.56 -5.14 -12.40
C GLU A 94 23.21 -4.95 -13.12
N PHE A 95 22.88 -3.71 -13.49
CA PHE A 95 21.59 -3.35 -14.09
C PHE A 95 21.65 -3.03 -15.60
N GLY A 96 22.83 -2.99 -16.22
CA GLY A 96 23.01 -2.50 -17.60
C GLY A 96 22.27 -3.32 -18.66
N ASP A 97 22.07 -4.61 -18.40
CA ASP A 97 21.30 -5.53 -19.25
C ASP A 97 19.83 -5.65 -18.82
N ALA A 98 19.42 -4.95 -17.76
CA ALA A 98 18.06 -5.02 -17.24
C ALA A 98 17.10 -4.18 -18.08
N GLU A 99 15.85 -4.64 -18.19
CA GLU A 99 14.76 -3.87 -18.78
C GLU A 99 14.22 -2.86 -17.75
N PHE A 100 14.26 -1.57 -18.10
CA PHE A 100 13.75 -0.48 -17.29
C PHE A 100 12.32 -0.11 -17.71
N THR A 101 11.44 0.04 -16.73
CA THR A 101 10.07 0.56 -16.93
C THR A 101 9.93 1.91 -16.25
N VAL A 102 9.34 2.88 -16.95
CA VAL A 102 9.09 4.23 -16.46
C VAL A 102 7.59 4.44 -16.27
N GLU A 103 7.20 5.08 -15.17
CA GLU A 103 5.81 5.40 -14.85
C GLU A 103 5.73 6.78 -14.18
N TYR A 104 4.75 7.59 -14.58
CA TYR A 104 4.53 8.91 -14.00
C TYR A 104 3.32 8.92 -13.06
N PHE A 105 3.52 9.43 -11.85
CA PHE A 105 2.46 9.64 -10.85
C PHE A 105 1.98 11.08 -10.87
N SER A 106 0.91 11.34 -11.63
CA SER A 106 0.37 12.70 -11.77
C SER A 106 -0.23 13.28 -10.49
N THR A 107 -0.57 12.45 -9.51
CA THR A 107 -1.08 12.91 -8.20
C THR A 107 0.01 13.47 -7.29
N THR A 108 1.27 13.11 -7.53
CA THR A 108 2.43 13.54 -6.72
C THR A 108 3.49 14.28 -7.52
N GLY A 109 3.44 14.27 -8.85
CA GLY A 109 4.48 14.86 -9.70
C GLY A 109 5.78 14.06 -9.70
N ILE A 110 5.70 12.74 -9.50
CA ILE A 110 6.88 11.89 -9.32
C ILE A 110 6.96 10.86 -10.44
N TRP A 111 8.14 10.72 -11.03
CA TRP A 111 8.47 9.59 -11.88
C TRP A 111 8.99 8.42 -11.07
N ARG A 112 8.61 7.22 -11.48
CA ARG A 112 9.14 5.97 -10.95
C ARG A 112 9.74 5.18 -12.08
N VAL A 113 11.03 4.92 -11.95
CA VAL A 113 11.76 3.99 -12.79
C VAL A 113 11.96 2.71 -12.02
N ASN A 114 11.73 1.56 -12.64
CA ASN A 114 11.97 0.27 -12.01
C ASN A 114 12.66 -0.71 -12.95
N ALA A 115 13.44 -1.61 -12.36
CA ALA A 115 14.11 -2.69 -13.06
C ALA A 115 14.14 -3.94 -12.17
N TYR A 116 14.24 -5.11 -12.80
CA TYR A 116 14.43 -6.38 -12.09
C TYR A 116 15.89 -6.76 -12.04
N TYR A 117 16.35 -7.19 -10.86
CA TYR A 117 17.66 -7.78 -10.67
C TYR A 117 17.58 -8.94 -9.68
N ARG A 118 18.05 -10.13 -10.10
CA ARG A 118 18.00 -11.38 -9.31
C ARG A 118 16.66 -11.60 -8.59
N GLN A 119 15.55 -11.46 -9.33
CA GLN A 119 14.15 -11.64 -8.87
C GLN A 119 13.62 -10.56 -7.91
N VAL A 120 14.41 -9.53 -7.59
CA VAL A 120 13.97 -8.37 -6.79
C VAL A 120 13.73 -7.19 -7.73
N ARG A 121 12.63 -6.48 -7.49
CA ARG A 121 12.32 -5.24 -8.22
C ARG A 121 12.88 -4.06 -7.46
N TYR A 122 13.70 -3.27 -8.14
CA TYR A 122 14.29 -2.04 -7.64
C TYR A 122 13.50 -0.86 -8.18
N TYR A 123 13.44 0.21 -7.39
CA TYR A 123 12.67 1.39 -7.70
C TYR A 123 13.50 2.64 -7.43
N TRP A 124 13.52 3.53 -8.42
CA TRP A 124 14.08 4.87 -8.32
C TRP A 124 12.94 5.87 -8.54
N ARG A 125 12.89 6.87 -7.66
CA ARG A 125 11.99 8.01 -7.76
C ARG A 125 12.77 9.20 -8.28
N VAL A 126 12.21 9.85 -9.27
CA VAL A 126 12.72 11.12 -9.79
C VAL A 126 11.60 12.14 -9.65
N ASP A 127 11.86 13.20 -8.90
CA ASP A 127 10.94 14.34 -8.80
C ASP A 127 10.98 15.12 -10.12
N ASP A 128 9.82 15.29 -10.77
CA ASP A 128 9.70 15.97 -12.06
C ASP A 128 10.13 17.45 -11.98
N SER A 129 9.94 18.07 -10.81
CA SER A 129 10.21 19.50 -10.60
C SER A 129 11.66 19.79 -10.24
N THR A 130 12.24 18.98 -9.35
CA THR A 130 13.60 19.21 -8.81
C THR A 130 14.65 18.35 -9.48
N MET A 131 14.27 17.36 -10.30
CA MET A 131 15.16 16.35 -10.87
C MET A 131 15.98 15.62 -9.80
N THR A 132 15.45 15.52 -8.58
CA THR A 132 16.11 14.81 -7.49
C THR A 132 15.82 13.32 -7.61
N LEU A 133 16.89 12.53 -7.74
CA LEU A 133 16.81 11.08 -7.76
C LEU A 133 16.94 10.56 -6.32
N THR A 134 15.95 9.78 -5.90
CA THR A 134 15.98 9.05 -4.64
C THR A 134 15.65 7.59 -4.86
N ARG A 135 16.31 6.71 -4.13
CA ARG A 135 15.92 5.32 -4.14
C ARG A 135 14.60 5.13 -3.39
N ASP A 136 13.65 4.48 -4.03
CA ASP A 136 12.37 4.18 -3.42
C ASP A 136 12.42 2.86 -2.63
N LEU A 137 12.34 3.00 -1.32
CA LEU A 137 12.34 1.89 -0.36
C LEU A 137 10.93 1.43 0.03
N TRP A 138 9.93 1.66 -0.83
CA TRP A 138 8.54 1.24 -0.58
C TRP A 138 8.43 -0.23 -0.17
N PHE A 139 9.25 -1.10 -0.77
CA PHE A 139 9.35 -2.50 -0.41
C PHE A 139 10.71 -2.79 0.22
N LYS A 140 10.71 -3.31 1.46
CA LYS A 140 11.90 -3.83 2.13
C LYS A 140 11.92 -5.35 1.97
N PRO A 141 12.63 -5.90 0.97
CA PRO A 141 12.76 -7.34 0.83
C PRO A 141 13.44 -7.94 2.07
N LYS A 142 13.04 -9.17 2.42
CA LYS A 142 13.71 -9.96 3.47
C LYS A 142 15.06 -10.51 3.00
N SER A 143 15.23 -10.68 1.70
CA SER A 143 16.48 -11.09 1.07
C SER A 143 17.49 -9.94 1.04
N ARG A 144 18.77 -10.30 0.93
CA ARG A 144 19.84 -9.32 0.71
C ARG A 144 19.64 -8.64 -0.65
N THR A 145 19.83 -7.34 -0.68
CA THR A 145 19.77 -6.53 -1.91
C THR A 145 21.02 -5.70 -2.07
N ILE A 146 21.38 -5.42 -3.32
CA ILE A 146 22.39 -4.43 -3.63
C ILE A 146 21.84 -3.05 -3.27
N LYS A 147 22.71 -2.13 -2.83
CA LYS A 147 22.30 -0.78 -2.47
C LYS A 147 22.54 0.23 -3.60
N CYS A 148 22.04 -0.12 -4.77
CA CYS A 148 21.57 0.81 -5.80
C CYS A 148 20.11 1.18 -5.44
#